data_AF-A0A7X8BS22-F1
#
_entry.id   AF-A0A7X8BS22-F1
#
_cell.length_a   1.000
_cell.length_b   1.000
_cell.length_c   1.000
_cell.angle_alpha   90.00
_cell.angle_beta   90.00
_cell.angle_gamma   90.00
#
_symmetry.space_group_name_H-M   'P 1'
#
loop_
_entity.id
_entity.type
_entity.pdbx_description
1 polymer ?
#
loop_
_entity_poly.entity_id
_entity_poly.type
_entity_poly.pdbx_seq_one_letter_code
_entity_poly.pdbx_strand_id
1 'polypeptide(L)'
;MQLQTEIEHLFSTQQKEWDQLRSAVRQLDDMKTKTFSWDDQLHVNVQFNPARSALMEASPQRENKPGVCCLCEPNRPAQQRGIPFLDKYIILCNPFPILRNHLTIPLFSHVPQRMGKKIRDMLTLAEQLPDYVVFYNGPDSGASIADHFHLQAGRKMPVLLQGDHELRSCLTIESENKNEVEELFDDVLHYLKGRQPEKEEPMMNVITYMDKNSYRVQVFPRRAHRPSCYYMEGKEKILVSPGAIDMAGCIITVREEDFDKIEKQHIIEIFTQVSLPVI
;
A
#
# COMPACT_ATOMS: atom_id res chain seq x y z
N MET A 1 -6.19 -21.70 -0.70
CA MET A 1 -4.85 -22.13 -1.15
C MET A 1 -4.70 -22.17 -2.68
N GLN A 2 -5.71 -22.58 -3.46
CA GLN A 2 -5.62 -22.62 -4.94
C GLN A 2 -5.15 -21.29 -5.56
N LEU A 3 -5.78 -20.17 -5.20
CA LEU A 3 -5.45 -18.85 -5.76
C LEU A 3 -3.99 -18.45 -5.52
N GLN A 4 -3.42 -18.77 -4.34
CA GLN A 4 -2.04 -18.44 -4.04
C GLN A 4 -1.05 -19.19 -4.94
N THR A 5 -1.31 -20.48 -5.20
CA THR A 5 -0.50 -21.28 -6.14
C THR A 5 -0.62 -20.75 -7.57
N GLU A 6 -1.81 -20.31 -7.99
CA GLU A 6 -1.99 -19.68 -9.31
C GLU A 6 -1.20 -18.37 -9.43
N ILE A 7 -1.15 -17.56 -8.36
CA ILE A 7 -0.34 -16.33 -8.30
C ILE A 7 1.16 -16.66 -8.36
N GLU A 8 1.62 -17.69 -7.66
CA GLU A 8 3.02 -18.13 -7.71
C GLU A 8 3.40 -18.58 -9.13
N HIS A 9 2.53 -19.32 -9.80
CA HIS A 9 2.71 -19.70 -11.20
C HIS A 9 2.70 -18.48 -12.14
N LEU A 10 1.81 -17.51 -11.89
CA LEU A 10 1.75 -16.25 -12.64
C LEU A 10 3.07 -15.48 -12.53
N PHE A 11 3.63 -15.32 -11.31
CA PHE A 11 4.93 -14.68 -11.11
C PHE A 11 6.06 -15.43 -11.81
N SER A 12 6.10 -16.75 -11.71
CA SER A 12 7.11 -17.60 -12.35
C SER A 12 7.10 -17.44 -13.87
N THR A 13 5.90 -17.43 -14.45
CA THR A 13 5.71 -17.28 -15.90
C THR A 13 6.05 -15.87 -16.37
N GLN A 14 5.50 -14.84 -15.71
CA GLN A 14 5.72 -13.46 -16.14
C GLN A 14 7.18 -13.03 -15.96
N GLN A 15 7.92 -13.51 -14.96
CA GLN A 15 9.35 -13.21 -14.88
C GLN A 15 10.17 -13.81 -16.04
N LYS A 16 9.74 -14.93 -16.62
CA LYS A 16 10.41 -15.52 -17.80
C LYS A 16 10.12 -14.73 -19.07
N GLU A 17 8.91 -14.19 -19.19
CA GLU A 17 8.39 -13.61 -20.44
C GLU A 17 8.36 -12.08 -20.45
N TRP A 18 8.52 -11.43 -19.29
CA TRP A 18 8.40 -9.98 -19.13
C TRP A 18 9.64 -9.40 -18.41
N ASP A 19 10.56 -8.87 -19.22
CA ASP A 19 11.88 -8.38 -18.78
C ASP A 19 11.80 -7.28 -17.72
N GLN A 20 10.83 -6.37 -17.84
CA GLN A 20 10.63 -5.30 -16.87
C GLN A 20 10.31 -5.87 -15.48
N LEU A 21 9.38 -6.82 -15.38
CA LEU A 21 9.03 -7.46 -14.11
C LEU A 21 10.23 -8.24 -13.55
N ARG A 22 10.93 -9.01 -14.40
CA ARG A 22 12.11 -9.77 -13.98
C ARG A 22 13.20 -8.86 -13.39
N SER A 23 13.50 -7.75 -14.07
CA SER A 23 14.49 -6.78 -13.61
C SER A 23 14.07 -6.16 -12.26
N ALA A 24 12.80 -5.75 -12.15
CA ALA A 24 12.29 -5.11 -10.94
C ALA A 24 12.24 -6.07 -9.73
N VAL A 25 11.93 -7.35 -9.94
CA VAL A 25 11.98 -8.37 -8.87
C VAL A 25 13.42 -8.61 -8.41
N ARG A 26 14.39 -8.72 -9.33
CA ARG A 26 15.81 -8.86 -8.96
C ARG A 26 16.32 -7.66 -8.15
N GLN A 27 15.97 -6.44 -8.57
CA GLN A 27 16.31 -5.23 -7.83
C GLN A 27 15.68 -5.19 -6.43
N LEU A 28 14.50 -5.79 -6.24
CA LEU A 28 13.88 -5.93 -4.94
C LEU A 28 14.65 -6.91 -4.03
N ASP A 29 15.18 -8.00 -4.58
CA ASP A 29 15.94 -8.98 -3.80
C ASP A 29 17.30 -8.43 -3.32
N ASP A 30 17.94 -7.55 -4.11
CA ASP A 30 19.23 -6.93 -3.79
C ASP A 30 19.10 -5.60 -2.99
N MET A 31 17.90 -5.32 -2.45
CA MET A 31 17.57 -4.01 -1.89
C MET A 31 18.25 -3.73 -0.54
N LYS A 32 18.89 -2.56 -0.42
CA LYS A 32 19.42 -2.07 0.86
C LYS A 32 18.27 -1.71 1.81
N THR A 33 18.39 -2.14 3.07
CA THR A 33 17.41 -1.84 4.13
C THR A 33 18.13 -1.38 5.41
N LYS A 34 17.60 -0.36 6.08
CA LYS A 34 17.95 0.04 7.45
C LYS A 34 16.78 -0.30 8.38
N THR A 35 17.06 -0.77 9.59
CA THR A 35 16.04 -0.99 10.62
C THR A 35 16.29 -0.06 11.80
N PHE A 36 15.25 0.68 12.18
CA PHE A 36 15.22 1.53 13.36
C PHE A 36 14.30 0.91 14.40
N SER A 37 14.76 0.80 15.64
CA SER A 37 13.99 0.20 16.74
C SER A 37 13.84 1.21 17.87
N TRP A 38 12.62 1.39 18.40
CA TRP A 38 12.37 2.22 19.59
C TRP A 38 12.36 1.40 20.86
N ASP A 39 11.84 0.18 20.77
CA ASP A 39 11.87 -0.87 21.79
C ASP A 39 11.95 -2.25 21.12
N ASP A 40 11.64 -3.32 21.88
CA ASP A 40 11.69 -4.71 21.42
C ASP A 40 10.56 -5.10 20.44
N GLN A 41 9.51 -4.28 20.33
CA GLN A 41 8.32 -4.57 19.51
C GLN A 41 8.13 -3.58 18.37
N LEU A 42 8.61 -2.34 18.53
CA LEU A 42 8.44 -1.24 17.59
C LEU A 42 9.67 -1.08 16.69
N HIS A 43 9.50 -1.48 15.43
CA HIS A 43 10.50 -1.38 14.38
C HIS A 43 9.97 -0.63 13.16
N VAL A 44 10.85 0.13 12.52
CA VAL A 44 10.61 0.76 11.22
C VAL A 44 11.75 0.37 10.29
N ASN A 45 11.40 -0.22 9.16
CA ASN A 45 12.32 -0.50 8.07
C ASN A 45 12.30 0.66 7.09
N VAL A 46 13.48 1.08 6.65
CA VAL A 46 13.64 1.99 5.52
C VAL A 46 14.30 1.22 4.39
N GLN A 47 13.67 1.16 3.22
CA GLN A 47 14.19 0.51 2.03
C GLN A 47 14.69 1.53 1.01
N PHE A 48 15.78 1.22 0.30
CA PHE A 48 16.25 2.00 -0.84
C PHE A 48 15.82 1.35 -2.16
N ASN A 49 14.78 1.89 -2.80
CA ASN A 49 14.22 1.37 -4.04
C ASN A 49 14.30 2.38 -5.20
N PRO A 50 15.46 2.51 -5.87
CA PRO A 50 15.64 3.48 -6.96
C PRO A 50 14.74 3.19 -8.19
N ALA A 51 14.26 1.95 -8.35
CA ALA A 51 13.34 1.58 -9.42
C ALA A 51 12.01 2.36 -9.37
N ARG A 52 11.72 3.00 -8.22
CA ARG A 52 10.50 3.79 -8.00
C ARG A 52 10.71 5.30 -8.14
N SER A 53 11.90 5.77 -8.53
CA SER A 53 12.17 7.21 -8.68
C SER A 53 11.13 7.90 -9.55
N ALA A 54 10.87 7.37 -10.75
CA ALA A 54 9.89 7.94 -11.67
C ALA A 54 8.46 8.00 -11.09
N LEU A 55 8.07 7.05 -10.22
CA LEU A 55 6.76 7.06 -9.57
C LEU A 55 6.69 8.12 -8.45
N MET A 56 7.77 8.29 -7.71
CA MET A 56 7.86 9.21 -6.58
C MET A 56 8.03 10.67 -7.04
N GLU A 57 8.79 10.90 -8.12
CA GLU A 57 9.11 12.21 -8.69
C GLU A 57 8.02 12.74 -9.62
N ALA A 58 7.33 11.87 -10.38
CA ALA A 58 6.21 12.28 -11.22
C ALA A 58 4.90 12.51 -10.42
N SER A 59 4.91 12.20 -9.12
CA SER A 59 3.74 12.24 -8.26
C SER A 59 3.17 13.63 -7.90
N PRO A 60 3.83 14.79 -8.13
CA PRO A 60 3.15 16.08 -8.04
C PRO A 60 2.12 16.27 -9.16
N GLN A 61 2.32 15.62 -10.31
CA GLN A 61 1.63 15.91 -11.57
C GLN A 61 1.58 14.68 -12.49
N ARG A 62 1.06 13.54 -12.01
CA ARG A 62 0.17 12.80 -12.92
C ARG A 62 -1.12 13.61 -13.01
N GLU A 63 -1.03 14.76 -13.70
CA GLU A 63 -2.12 15.15 -14.56
C GLU A 63 -2.36 13.91 -15.40
N ASN A 64 -3.41 13.16 -15.05
CA ASN A 64 -3.90 12.09 -15.90
C ASN A 64 -4.02 12.72 -17.27
N LYS A 65 -3.09 12.39 -18.20
CA LYS A 65 -3.31 12.71 -19.60
C LYS A 65 -4.69 12.13 -19.90
N PRO A 66 -5.69 12.97 -20.22
CA PRO A 66 -7.04 12.47 -20.39
C PRO A 66 -7.00 11.32 -21.41
N GLY A 67 -7.35 10.12 -20.97
CA GLY A 67 -7.47 8.95 -21.85
C GLY A 67 -6.43 7.82 -21.76
N VAL A 68 -5.41 7.85 -20.87
CA VAL A 68 -4.45 6.72 -20.77
C VAL A 68 -4.21 6.26 -19.32
N CYS A 69 -5.21 5.60 -18.72
CA CYS A 69 -5.01 4.90 -17.44
C CYS A 69 -4.28 3.58 -17.66
N CYS A 70 -3.13 3.37 -17.00
CA CYS A 70 -2.30 2.17 -17.14
C CYS A 70 -2.85 0.90 -16.48
N LEU A 71 -3.98 0.99 -15.76
CA LEU A 71 -4.69 -0.16 -15.19
C LEU A 71 -5.81 -0.65 -16.12
N CYS A 72 -6.28 0.17 -17.06
CA CYS A 72 -7.23 -0.26 -18.08
C CYS A 72 -6.57 -1.25 -19.03
N GLU A 73 -7.27 -2.34 -19.34
CA GLU A 73 -6.77 -3.44 -20.16
C GLU A 73 -6.08 -3.01 -21.48
N PRO A 74 -6.63 -2.08 -22.28
CA PRO A 74 -5.98 -1.65 -23.53
C PRO A 74 -4.63 -0.95 -23.36
N ASN A 75 -4.36 -0.42 -22.17
CA ASN A 75 -3.17 0.38 -21.87
C ASN A 75 -2.13 -0.38 -21.04
N ARG A 76 -2.40 -1.63 -20.66
CA ARG A 76 -1.44 -2.48 -19.94
C ARG A 76 -0.34 -2.95 -20.88
N PRO A 77 0.86 -3.27 -20.36
CA PRO A 77 1.87 -3.99 -21.13
C PRO A 77 1.27 -5.27 -21.73
N ALA A 78 1.53 -5.54 -23.01
CA ALA A 78 0.95 -6.69 -23.71
C ALA A 78 1.32 -8.05 -23.07
N GLN A 79 2.47 -8.12 -22.40
CA GLN A 79 2.95 -9.29 -21.66
C GLN A 79 2.24 -9.48 -20.32
N GLN A 80 1.62 -8.42 -19.76
CA GLN A 80 1.04 -8.45 -18.43
C GLN A 80 -0.25 -9.29 -18.42
N ARG A 81 -0.12 -10.51 -17.92
CA ARG A 81 -1.24 -11.43 -17.71
C ARG A 81 -1.88 -11.20 -16.34
N GLY A 82 -3.11 -11.67 -16.18
CA GLY A 82 -3.80 -11.61 -14.90
C GLY A 82 -4.78 -12.74 -14.66
N ILE A 83 -5.20 -12.86 -13.40
CA ILE A 83 -6.16 -13.86 -12.91
C ILE A 83 -7.45 -13.11 -12.56
N PRO A 84 -8.60 -13.42 -13.19
CA PRO A 84 -9.89 -12.83 -12.80
C PRO A 84 -10.22 -13.14 -11.33
N PHE A 85 -10.82 -12.18 -10.63
CA PHE A 85 -11.20 -12.33 -9.22
C PHE A 85 -12.54 -11.64 -8.94
N LEU A 86 -13.45 -12.37 -8.27
CA LEU A 86 -14.82 -11.93 -7.93
C LEU A 86 -15.61 -11.33 -9.12
N ASP A 87 -15.32 -11.79 -10.34
CA ASP A 87 -15.92 -11.34 -11.61
C ASP A 87 -15.85 -9.82 -11.90
N LYS A 88 -15.10 -9.07 -11.09
CA LYS A 88 -14.99 -7.61 -11.19
C LYS A 88 -13.56 -7.10 -11.10
N TYR A 89 -12.62 -7.92 -10.62
CA TYR A 89 -11.21 -7.59 -10.51
C TYR A 89 -10.36 -8.47 -11.42
N ILE A 90 -9.13 -8.01 -11.64
CA ILE A 90 -8.06 -8.82 -12.21
C ILE A 90 -6.80 -8.67 -11.37
N ILE A 91 -6.21 -9.79 -10.96
CA ILE A 91 -4.97 -9.83 -10.20
C ILE A 91 -3.80 -9.77 -11.18
N LEU A 92 -2.94 -8.75 -11.05
CA LEU A 92 -1.80 -8.51 -11.92
C LEU A 92 -0.51 -8.48 -11.10
N CYS A 93 0.60 -8.95 -11.67
CA CYS A 93 1.93 -8.68 -11.10
C CYS A 93 2.24 -7.18 -11.21
N ASN A 94 2.64 -6.55 -10.11
CA ASN A 94 3.01 -5.15 -10.07
C ASN A 94 4.42 -4.97 -10.68
N PRO A 95 4.59 -4.18 -11.76
CA PRO A 95 5.90 -3.97 -12.39
C PRO A 95 6.88 -3.13 -11.56
N PHE A 96 6.42 -2.51 -10.48
CA PHE A 96 7.22 -1.67 -9.57
C PHE A 96 7.08 -2.15 -8.12
N PRO A 97 7.51 -3.38 -7.80
CA PRO A 97 7.23 -4.01 -6.52
C PRO A 97 7.96 -3.31 -5.35
N ILE A 98 7.32 -3.32 -4.19
CA ILE A 98 7.90 -2.91 -2.88
C ILE A 98 7.82 -4.05 -1.86
N LEU A 99 7.07 -5.10 -2.17
CA LEU A 99 6.94 -6.32 -1.40
C LEU A 99 7.25 -7.50 -2.31
N ARG A 100 7.70 -8.61 -1.71
CA ARG A 100 7.82 -9.87 -2.46
C ARG A 100 6.44 -10.29 -2.98
N ASN A 101 6.41 -10.72 -4.23
CA ASN A 101 5.18 -11.02 -4.97
C ASN A 101 4.14 -9.88 -4.92
N HIS A 102 4.57 -8.63 -5.12
CA HIS A 102 3.64 -7.49 -5.12
C HIS A 102 2.65 -7.54 -6.30
N LEU A 103 1.37 -7.51 -5.97
CA LEU A 103 0.22 -7.51 -6.87
C LEU A 103 -0.46 -6.14 -6.95
N THR A 104 -1.03 -5.85 -8.11
CA THR A 104 -2.02 -4.79 -8.32
C THR A 104 -3.33 -5.43 -8.76
N ILE A 105 -4.43 -5.10 -8.10
CA ILE A 105 -5.74 -5.73 -8.29
C ILE A 105 -6.78 -4.67 -8.65
N PRO A 106 -6.74 -4.13 -9.90
CA PRO A 106 -7.73 -3.16 -10.36
C PRO A 106 -9.11 -3.78 -10.60
N LEU A 107 -10.15 -2.97 -10.47
CA LEU A 107 -11.46 -3.29 -11.07
C LEU A 107 -11.35 -3.33 -12.59
N PHE A 108 -12.20 -4.11 -13.27
CA PHE A 108 -12.34 -4.00 -14.73
C PHE A 108 -12.88 -2.64 -15.14
N SER A 109 -13.86 -2.13 -14.39
CA SER A 109 -14.43 -0.81 -14.59
C SER A 109 -13.47 0.28 -14.12
N HIS A 110 -13.27 1.28 -14.96
CA HIS A 110 -12.55 2.50 -14.60
C HIS A 110 -13.46 3.36 -13.70
N VAL A 111 -13.28 3.24 -12.39
CA VAL A 111 -14.03 4.01 -11.38
C VAL A 111 -13.05 4.62 -10.37
N PRO A 112 -13.35 5.78 -9.77
CA PRO A 112 -12.45 6.44 -8.82
C PRO A 112 -11.97 5.53 -7.68
N GLN A 113 -10.76 5.77 -7.18
CA GLN A 113 -10.14 5.07 -6.04
C GLN A 113 -10.91 5.37 -4.74
N ARG A 114 -12.09 4.77 -4.54
CA ARG A 114 -12.91 4.94 -3.33
C ARG A 114 -13.31 3.58 -2.76
N MET A 115 -13.12 3.41 -1.46
CA MET A 115 -13.37 2.18 -0.72
C MET A 115 -14.81 1.73 -0.86
N GLY A 116 -15.78 2.61 -0.62
CA GLY A 116 -17.19 2.23 -0.58
C GLY A 116 -17.40 1.00 0.31
N LYS A 117 -18.09 -0.02 -0.21
CA LYS A 117 -18.33 -1.31 0.49
C LYS A 117 -17.32 -2.41 0.13
N LYS A 118 -16.12 -2.05 -0.35
CA LYS A 118 -15.15 -3.02 -0.89
C LYS A 118 -14.25 -3.65 0.17
N ILE A 119 -14.44 -3.31 1.45
CA ILE A 119 -13.70 -3.98 2.54
C ILE A 119 -13.94 -5.49 2.51
N ARG A 120 -15.17 -5.94 2.24
CA ARG A 120 -15.51 -7.36 2.09
C ARG A 120 -14.71 -8.06 1.00
N ASP A 121 -14.39 -7.35 -0.09
CA ASP A 121 -13.55 -7.87 -1.17
C ASP A 121 -12.10 -8.05 -0.70
N MET A 122 -11.57 -7.08 0.09
CA MET A 122 -10.24 -7.19 0.70
C MET A 122 -10.15 -8.38 1.66
N LEU A 123 -11.16 -8.57 2.51
CA LEU A 123 -11.23 -9.70 3.46
C LEU A 123 -11.26 -11.04 2.70
N THR A 124 -12.07 -11.13 1.64
CA THR A 124 -12.16 -12.34 0.82
C THR A 124 -10.84 -12.64 0.10
N LEU A 125 -10.10 -11.61 -0.34
CA LEU A 125 -8.78 -11.80 -0.93
C LEU A 125 -7.75 -12.25 0.10
N ALA A 126 -7.75 -11.67 1.30
CA ALA A 126 -6.85 -12.05 2.40
C ALA A 126 -7.07 -13.51 2.84
N GLU A 127 -8.32 -13.96 2.92
CA GLU A 127 -8.68 -15.36 3.21
C GLU A 127 -8.09 -16.35 2.20
N GLN A 128 -8.05 -15.96 0.92
CA GLN A 128 -7.51 -16.81 -0.15
C GLN A 128 -5.98 -16.73 -0.28
N LEU A 129 -5.36 -15.70 0.32
CA LEU A 129 -3.92 -15.41 0.29
C LEU A 129 -3.32 -15.32 1.71
N PRO A 130 -3.27 -16.43 2.46
CA PRO A 130 -2.87 -16.43 3.87
C PRO A 130 -1.43 -15.93 4.10
N ASP A 131 -0.55 -15.96 3.10
CA ASP A 131 0.82 -15.46 3.23
C ASP A 131 0.98 -13.98 2.87
N TYR A 132 -0.11 -13.28 2.56
CA TYR A 132 -0.10 -11.92 2.05
C TYR A 132 -0.74 -10.94 3.03
N VAL A 133 -0.31 -9.69 2.93
CA VAL A 133 -1.12 -8.55 3.31
C VAL A 133 -1.84 -8.03 2.06
N VAL A 134 -3.10 -7.65 2.21
CA VAL A 134 -3.89 -6.92 1.20
C VAL A 134 -4.02 -5.49 1.70
N PHE A 135 -3.81 -4.51 0.84
CA PHE A 135 -3.80 -3.12 1.24
C PHE A 135 -4.46 -2.19 0.24
N TYR A 136 -4.96 -1.08 0.79
CA TYR A 136 -5.63 0.00 0.10
C TYR A 136 -5.03 1.34 0.51
N ASN A 137 -4.82 2.19 -0.48
CA ASN A 137 -4.46 3.60 -0.30
C ASN A 137 -5.65 4.45 -0.77
N GLY A 138 -6.18 5.30 0.11
CA GLY A 138 -7.17 6.31 -0.30
C GLY A 138 -6.59 7.31 -1.31
N PRO A 139 -7.44 8.05 -2.04
CA PRO A 139 -7.01 8.99 -3.11
C PRO A 139 -5.88 9.92 -2.70
N ASP A 140 -6.03 10.56 -1.53
CA ASP A 140 -5.06 11.50 -0.99
C ASP A 140 -4.10 10.83 0.01
N SER A 141 -4.05 9.50 0.08
CA SER A 141 -3.29 8.74 1.10
C SER A 141 -2.25 7.81 0.49
N GLY A 142 -1.63 8.23 -0.62
CA GLY A 142 -0.55 7.47 -1.28
C GLY A 142 -1.02 6.58 -2.43
N ALA A 143 -2.25 6.75 -2.91
CA ALA A 143 -2.68 6.11 -4.15
C ALA A 143 -1.89 6.70 -5.34
N SER A 144 -1.24 5.84 -6.13
CA SER A 144 -0.50 6.26 -7.32
C SER A 144 -1.39 6.56 -8.53
N ILE A 145 -2.64 6.07 -8.50
CA ILE A 145 -3.63 6.15 -9.59
C ILE A 145 -4.99 6.39 -8.92
N ALA A 146 -5.40 7.65 -8.83
CA ALA A 146 -6.60 8.04 -8.07
C ALA A 146 -7.91 7.90 -8.87
N ASP A 147 -7.84 7.79 -10.20
CA ASP A 147 -8.98 7.70 -11.11
C ASP A 147 -9.46 6.25 -11.34
N HIS A 148 -8.64 5.24 -11.06
CA HIS A 148 -9.00 3.83 -11.23
C HIS A 148 -8.76 3.01 -9.96
N PHE A 149 -9.85 2.51 -9.38
CA PHE A 149 -9.87 1.68 -8.20
C PHE A 149 -8.98 0.44 -8.35
N HIS A 150 -8.09 0.26 -7.39
CA HIS A 150 -7.26 -0.91 -7.25
C HIS A 150 -6.94 -1.21 -5.79
N LEU A 151 -6.93 -2.50 -5.47
CA LEU A 151 -6.27 -3.03 -4.27
C LEU A 151 -4.83 -3.39 -4.63
N GLN A 152 -4.01 -3.58 -3.60
CA GLN A 152 -2.67 -4.12 -3.74
C GLN A 152 -2.48 -5.25 -2.74
N ALA A 153 -1.53 -6.14 -3.00
CA ALA A 153 -1.20 -7.20 -2.06
C ALA A 153 0.27 -7.58 -2.19
N GLY A 154 0.89 -8.07 -1.13
CA GLY A 154 2.26 -8.60 -1.18
C GLY A 154 2.51 -9.52 0.00
N ARG A 155 3.59 -10.30 -0.04
CA ARG A 155 3.93 -11.22 1.05
C ARG A 155 4.07 -10.46 2.36
N LYS A 156 3.58 -11.07 3.44
CA LYS A 156 3.71 -10.56 4.80
C LYS A 156 5.18 -10.33 5.15
N MET A 157 5.41 -9.27 5.92
CA MET A 157 6.67 -9.00 6.59
C MET A 157 6.35 -8.62 8.04
N PRO A 158 7.16 -9.02 9.03
CA PRO A 158 6.86 -8.76 10.45
C PRO A 158 6.52 -7.29 10.74
N VAL A 159 7.27 -6.37 10.11
CA VAL A 159 7.06 -4.92 10.27
C VAL A 159 5.63 -4.51 9.91
N LEU A 160 5.01 -5.13 8.90
CA LEU A 160 3.67 -4.76 8.40
C LEU A 160 2.54 -5.28 9.27
N LEU A 161 2.84 -6.14 10.24
CA LEU A 161 1.85 -6.74 11.14
C LEU A 161 1.78 -5.99 12.47
N GLN A 162 2.64 -4.98 12.66
CA GLN A 162 2.62 -4.10 13.83
C GLN A 162 1.34 -3.27 13.84
N GLY A 163 0.58 -3.35 14.94
CA GLY A 163 -0.67 -2.63 15.13
C GLY A 163 -0.48 -1.17 15.55
N ASP A 164 -1.20 -0.77 16.60
CA ASP A 164 -1.09 0.56 17.20
C ASP A 164 0.16 0.71 18.06
N HIS A 165 0.80 1.89 17.97
CA HIS A 165 1.98 2.24 18.74
C HIS A 165 2.18 3.77 18.75
N GLU A 166 3.10 4.25 19.59
CA GLU A 166 3.25 5.68 19.90
C GLU A 166 3.63 6.60 18.72
N LEU A 167 4.20 6.07 17.63
CA LEU A 167 4.66 6.92 16.52
C LEU A 167 3.51 7.38 15.61
N ARG A 168 2.38 6.65 15.59
CA ARG A 168 1.24 6.93 14.70
C ARG A 168 -0.01 6.16 15.11
N SER A 169 -1.16 6.77 14.91
CA SER A 169 -2.46 6.14 15.14
C SER A 169 -2.75 4.99 14.19
N CYS A 170 -3.19 3.86 14.74
CA CYS A 170 -3.75 2.73 14.01
C CYS A 170 -4.95 2.15 14.75
N LEU A 171 -6.12 2.14 14.11
CA LEU A 171 -7.29 1.42 14.61
C LEU A 171 -7.20 -0.03 14.13
N THR A 172 -7.29 -0.99 15.04
CA THR A 172 -7.20 -2.42 14.72
C THR A 172 -8.52 -3.12 14.98
N ILE A 173 -9.01 -3.85 13.99
CA ILE A 173 -10.19 -4.72 14.08
C ILE A 173 -9.71 -6.17 13.95
N GLU A 174 -10.21 -7.05 14.80
CA GLU A 174 -9.91 -8.48 14.79
C GLU A 174 -11.16 -9.30 15.08
N SER A 175 -11.50 -10.22 14.19
CA SER A 175 -12.57 -11.20 14.40
C SER A 175 -12.42 -12.39 13.45
N GLU A 176 -12.91 -13.56 13.84
CA GLU A 176 -13.07 -14.73 12.95
C GLU A 176 -14.31 -14.57 12.03
N ASN A 177 -15.21 -13.63 12.33
CA ASN A 177 -16.44 -13.39 11.59
C ASN A 177 -16.28 -12.23 10.59
N LYS A 178 -16.27 -12.56 9.30
CA LYS A 178 -16.17 -11.60 8.20
C LYS A 178 -17.23 -10.48 8.24
N ASN A 179 -18.46 -10.78 8.66
CA ASN A 179 -19.54 -9.77 8.72
C ASN A 179 -19.32 -8.79 9.87
N GLU A 180 -18.84 -9.26 11.02
CA GLU A 180 -18.51 -8.40 12.16
C GLU A 180 -17.38 -7.43 11.81
N VAL A 181 -16.36 -7.90 11.08
CA VAL A 181 -15.27 -7.02 10.61
C VAL A 181 -15.78 -5.95 9.64
N GLU A 182 -16.71 -6.31 8.75
CA GLU A 182 -17.34 -5.36 7.82
C GLU A 182 -18.14 -4.28 8.57
N GLU A 183 -18.94 -4.67 9.57
CA GLU A 183 -19.72 -3.74 10.41
C GLU A 183 -18.80 -2.80 11.23
N LEU A 184 -17.79 -3.36 11.90
CA LEU A 184 -16.82 -2.56 12.67
C LEU A 184 -16.01 -1.61 11.78
N PHE A 185 -15.68 -2.03 10.56
CA PHE A 185 -15.00 -1.15 9.60
C PHE A 185 -15.89 0.00 9.15
N ASP A 186 -17.19 -0.25 8.93
CA ASP A 186 -18.16 0.79 8.60
C ASP A 186 -18.31 1.81 9.75
N ASP A 187 -18.28 1.37 11.01
CA ASP A 187 -18.26 2.25 12.19
C ASP A 187 -17.00 3.13 12.23
N VAL A 188 -15.81 2.54 11.97
CA VAL A 188 -14.56 3.29 11.86
C VAL A 188 -14.65 4.32 10.72
N LEU A 189 -15.18 3.93 9.56
CA LEU A 189 -15.33 4.83 8.42
C LEU A 189 -16.30 5.99 8.75
N HIS A 190 -17.38 5.71 9.47
CA HIS A 190 -18.33 6.72 9.94
C HIS A 190 -17.66 7.71 10.91
N TYR A 191 -16.91 7.20 11.89
CA TYR A 191 -16.13 8.02 12.81
C TYR A 191 -15.14 8.95 12.07
N LEU A 192 -14.37 8.40 11.12
CA LEU A 192 -13.40 9.19 10.36
C LEU A 192 -14.06 10.24 9.46
N LYS A 193 -15.21 9.94 8.87
CA LYS A 193 -16.02 10.93 8.13
C LYS A 193 -16.46 12.09 9.04
N GLY A 194 -16.84 11.81 10.29
CA GLY A 194 -17.17 12.85 11.26
C GLY A 194 -15.99 13.77 11.61
N ARG A 195 -14.75 13.25 11.52
CA ARG A 195 -13.52 14.03 11.76
C ARG A 195 -13.02 14.80 10.54
N GLN A 196 -13.44 14.39 9.34
CA GLN A 196 -13.03 14.98 8.06
C GLN A 196 -14.25 15.24 7.16
N PRO A 197 -15.24 16.05 7.62
CA PRO A 197 -16.51 16.24 6.92
C PRO A 197 -16.37 16.91 5.55
N GLU A 198 -15.25 17.59 5.29
CA GLU A 198 -14.92 18.23 4.03
C GLU A 198 -14.41 17.25 2.96
N LYS A 199 -14.04 16.03 3.36
CA LYS A 199 -13.52 15.01 2.46
C LYS A 199 -14.65 14.10 1.99
N GLU A 200 -14.68 13.83 0.68
CA GLU A 200 -15.64 12.87 0.12
C GLU A 200 -15.39 11.43 0.63
N GLU A 201 -14.11 11.06 0.77
CA GLU A 201 -13.65 9.89 1.51
C GLU A 201 -12.62 10.33 2.54
N PRO A 202 -12.74 9.94 3.83
CA PRO A 202 -11.74 10.28 4.82
C PRO A 202 -10.38 9.71 4.41
N MET A 203 -9.33 10.47 4.67
CA MET A 203 -7.99 10.07 4.29
C MET A 203 -7.55 8.90 5.17
N MET A 204 -7.27 7.74 4.56
CA MET A 204 -6.87 6.55 5.28
C MET A 204 -6.02 5.61 4.41
N ASN A 205 -5.22 4.80 5.09
CA ASN A 205 -4.69 3.56 4.55
C ASN A 205 -5.33 2.39 5.27
N VAL A 206 -5.53 1.28 4.56
CA VAL A 206 -6.08 0.06 5.14
C VAL A 206 -5.17 -1.11 4.78
N ILE A 207 -4.82 -1.93 5.76
CA ILE A 207 -4.16 -3.23 5.57
C ILE A 207 -5.05 -4.30 6.18
N THR A 208 -5.19 -5.43 5.49
CA THR A 208 -5.82 -6.62 6.05
C THR A 208 -5.04 -7.88 5.72
N TYR A 209 -5.07 -8.84 6.63
CA TYR A 209 -4.46 -10.16 6.48
C TYR A 209 -5.16 -11.15 7.42
N MET A 210 -5.00 -12.44 7.12
CA MET A 210 -5.39 -13.51 8.04
C MET A 210 -4.31 -13.70 9.10
N ASP A 211 -4.65 -13.69 10.38
CA ASP A 211 -3.79 -14.19 11.45
C ASP A 211 -4.43 -15.45 12.03
N LYS A 212 -3.83 -16.60 11.76
CA LYS A 212 -4.44 -17.92 12.00
C LYS A 212 -5.83 -17.99 11.33
N ASN A 213 -6.90 -17.97 12.12
CA ASN A 213 -8.29 -18.06 11.67
C ASN A 213 -9.04 -16.71 11.73
N SER A 214 -8.38 -15.65 12.20
CA SER A 214 -8.99 -14.33 12.37
C SER A 214 -8.60 -13.40 11.23
N TYR A 215 -9.55 -12.59 10.79
CA TYR A 215 -9.28 -11.41 9.96
C TYR A 215 -8.70 -10.33 10.85
N ARG A 216 -7.55 -9.76 10.47
CA ARG A 216 -7.03 -8.53 11.08
C ARG A 216 -7.12 -7.42 10.06
N VAL A 217 -7.67 -6.28 10.48
CA VAL A 217 -7.74 -5.04 9.69
C VAL A 217 -7.07 -3.95 10.48
N GLN A 218 -6.09 -3.30 9.87
CA GLN A 218 -5.40 -2.13 10.38
C GLN A 218 -5.82 -0.93 9.54
N VAL A 219 -6.44 0.06 10.17
CA VAL A 219 -6.80 1.33 9.55
C VAL A 219 -5.85 2.39 10.09
N PHE A 220 -5.14 3.07 9.19
CA PHE A 220 -4.28 4.20 9.52
C PHE A 220 -4.97 5.49 9.09
N PRO A 221 -5.60 6.24 10.01
CA PRO A 221 -6.18 7.54 9.70
C PRO A 221 -5.09 8.53 9.30
N ARG A 222 -5.34 9.30 8.24
CA ARG A 222 -4.36 10.23 7.65
C ARG A 222 -4.89 11.65 7.73
N ARG A 223 -4.00 12.62 7.91
CA ARG A 223 -4.33 14.06 7.84
C ARG A 223 -3.62 14.80 6.70
N ALA A 224 -2.58 14.18 6.13
CA ALA A 224 -1.83 14.76 5.02
C ALA A 224 -1.35 13.66 4.06
N HIS A 225 -1.31 14.01 2.77
CA HIS A 225 -0.81 13.12 1.72
C HIS A 225 0.68 12.83 1.89
N ARG A 226 1.46 13.90 2.13
CA ARG A 226 2.92 13.86 2.25
C ARG A 226 3.41 14.70 3.42
N PRO A 227 4.52 14.31 4.06
CA PRO A 227 5.20 15.12 5.07
C PRO A 227 5.84 16.36 4.43
N SER A 228 6.17 17.36 5.24
CA SER A 228 6.82 18.60 4.81
C SER A 228 8.16 18.36 4.14
N CYS A 229 8.94 17.37 4.61
CA CYS A 229 10.25 17.03 4.04
C CYS A 229 10.21 16.62 2.56
N TYR A 230 9.06 16.17 2.05
CA TYR A 230 8.86 15.89 0.62
C TYR A 230 8.96 17.16 -0.24
N TYR A 231 8.47 18.28 0.29
CA TYR A 231 8.38 19.56 -0.43
C TYR A 231 9.59 20.47 -0.22
N MET A 232 10.50 20.11 0.69
CA MET A 232 11.73 20.86 0.91
C MET A 232 12.66 20.78 -0.32
N GLU A 233 13.66 21.65 -0.35
CA GLU A 233 14.68 21.71 -1.39
C GLU A 233 16.08 21.43 -0.84
N GLY A 234 17.02 21.11 -1.73
CA GLY A 234 18.41 20.87 -1.36
C GLY A 234 18.59 19.76 -0.33
N LYS A 235 19.46 19.99 0.65
CA LYS A 235 19.87 18.99 1.65
C LYS A 235 18.77 18.59 2.62
N GLU A 236 17.77 19.45 2.83
CA GLU A 236 16.66 19.19 3.77
C GLU A 236 15.59 18.27 3.16
N LYS A 237 15.56 18.12 1.83
CA LYS A 237 14.55 17.31 1.14
C LYS A 237 14.70 15.83 1.41
N ILE A 238 13.67 15.17 1.93
CA ILE A 238 13.56 13.70 1.98
C ILE A 238 12.36 13.30 1.13
N LEU A 239 12.61 12.61 0.02
CA LEU A 239 11.58 12.25 -0.94
C LEU A 239 10.87 10.96 -0.49
N VAL A 240 9.93 11.12 0.44
CA VAL A 240 9.06 10.06 0.97
C VAL A 240 7.60 10.48 0.83
N SER A 241 6.76 9.59 0.30
CA SER A 241 5.32 9.81 0.11
C SER A 241 4.53 8.64 0.71
N PRO A 242 4.23 8.67 2.02
CA PRO A 242 3.73 7.50 2.73
C PRO A 242 2.41 6.96 2.18
N GLY A 243 2.38 5.68 1.80
CA GLY A 243 1.19 4.86 1.59
C GLY A 243 1.00 3.83 2.72
N ALA A 244 0.16 2.82 2.51
CA ALA A 244 -0.18 1.83 3.52
C ALA A 244 1.04 1.07 4.05
N ILE A 245 1.97 0.71 3.17
CA ILE A 245 3.19 -0.02 3.52
C ILE A 245 4.15 0.85 4.34
N ASP A 246 4.30 2.13 3.98
CA ASP A 246 5.08 3.10 4.76
C ASP A 246 4.45 3.32 6.13
N MET A 247 3.14 3.52 6.17
CA MET A 247 2.39 3.65 7.42
C MET A 247 2.61 2.41 8.27
N ALA A 248 2.52 1.20 7.74
CA ALA A 248 2.77 -0.01 8.51
C ALA A 248 4.24 -0.20 8.98
N GLY A 249 5.14 0.75 8.71
CA GLY A 249 6.50 0.76 9.24
C GLY A 249 7.55 0.37 8.21
N CYS A 250 7.22 0.28 6.93
CA CYS A 250 8.18 0.01 5.87
C CYS A 250 8.28 1.20 4.90
N ILE A 251 9.05 2.21 5.30
CA ILE A 251 9.24 3.45 4.55
C ILE A 251 10.10 3.19 3.31
N ILE A 252 9.66 3.67 2.15
CA ILE A 252 10.38 3.52 0.89
C ILE A 252 11.06 4.84 0.50
N THR A 253 12.38 4.80 0.34
CA THR A 253 13.19 5.90 -0.21
C THR A 253 13.64 5.54 -1.63
N VAL A 254 13.80 6.53 -2.51
CA VAL A 254 14.21 6.32 -3.92
C VAL A 254 15.55 6.96 -4.28
N ARG A 255 16.04 7.87 -3.44
CA ARG A 255 17.36 8.51 -3.60
C ARG A 255 18.30 7.97 -2.53
N GLU A 256 19.53 7.65 -2.92
CA GLU A 256 20.53 7.12 -1.99
C GLU A 256 20.84 8.13 -0.88
N GLU A 257 20.91 9.42 -1.21
CA GLU A 257 21.09 10.50 -0.24
C GLU A 257 19.98 10.54 0.84
N ASP A 258 18.73 10.19 0.50
CA ASP A 258 17.62 10.16 1.45
C ASP A 258 17.70 8.93 2.34
N PHE A 259 18.01 7.78 1.74
CA PHE A 259 18.26 6.55 2.47
C PHE A 259 19.38 6.71 3.48
N ASP A 260 20.46 7.40 3.10
CA ASP A 260 21.61 7.62 3.95
C ASP A 260 21.31 8.59 5.09
N LYS A 261 20.62 9.68 4.80
CA LYS A 261 20.30 10.77 5.73
C LYS A 261 19.16 10.48 6.71
N ILE A 262 18.21 9.62 6.37
CA ILE A 262 17.03 9.38 7.22
C ILE A 262 17.45 8.79 8.58
N GLU A 263 16.82 9.28 9.64
CA GLU A 263 17.12 8.96 11.04
C GLU A 263 15.81 8.84 11.83
N LYS A 264 15.88 8.37 13.08
CA LYS A 264 14.70 8.22 13.96
C LYS A 264 13.85 9.49 14.05
N GLN A 265 14.48 10.66 14.18
CA GLN A 265 13.77 11.93 14.29
C GLN A 265 12.94 12.24 13.04
N HIS A 266 13.51 12.02 11.85
CA HIS A 266 12.80 12.16 10.58
C HIS A 266 11.59 11.23 10.50
N ILE A 267 11.72 9.98 10.96
CA ILE A 267 10.63 8.99 10.96
C ILE A 267 9.48 9.45 11.88
N ILE A 268 9.80 9.91 13.10
CA ILE A 268 8.81 10.46 14.04
C ILE A 268 8.07 11.64 13.41
N GLU A 269 8.81 12.57 12.79
CA GLU A 269 8.23 13.74 12.14
C GLU A 269 7.34 13.37 10.96
N ILE A 270 7.78 12.45 10.10
CA ILE A 270 6.98 11.96 8.98
C ILE A 270 5.66 11.39 9.48
N PHE A 271 5.70 10.45 10.43
CA PHE A 271 4.49 9.82 10.96
C PHE A 271 3.60 10.81 11.69
N THR A 272 4.17 11.69 12.52
CA THR A 272 3.42 12.74 13.22
C THR A 272 2.68 13.60 12.20
N GLN A 273 3.34 14.07 11.15
CA GLN A 273 2.75 14.99 10.18
C GLN A 273 1.63 14.34 9.37
N VAL A 274 1.77 13.07 8.97
CA VAL A 274 0.80 12.44 8.07
C VAL A 274 -0.34 11.69 8.77
N SER A 275 -0.17 11.31 10.04
CA SER A 275 -1.18 10.57 10.80
C SER A 275 -2.22 11.50 11.41
N LEU A 276 -3.49 11.14 11.33
CA LEU A 276 -4.55 11.80 12.09
C LEU A 276 -4.63 11.15 13.47
N PRO A 277 -4.42 11.91 14.57
CA PRO A 277 -4.60 11.38 15.91
C PRO A 277 -6.03 10.88 16.14
N VAL A 278 -6.15 9.68 16.67
CA VAL A 278 -7.39 9.12 17.22
C VAL A 278 -7.37 9.25 18.75
N ILE A 279 -8.56 9.44 19.34
CA ILE A 279 -8.76 9.65 20.79
C ILE A 279 -9.16 8.33 21.41
#